data_AF-A0A2S2NI78-F1
#
_entry.id   AF-A0A2S2NI78-F1
#
_cell.length_a   1.000
_cell.length_b   1.000
_cell.length_c   1.000
_cell.angle_alpha   90.00
_cell.angle_beta   90.00
_cell.angle_gamma   90.00
#
_symmetry.space_group_name_H-M   'P 1'
#
loop_
_entity.id
_entity.type
_entity.pdbx_description
1 polymer ?
#
loop_
_entity_poly.entity_id
_entity_poly.type
_entity_poly.pdbx_seq_one_letter_code
_entity_poly.pdbx_strand_id
1 'polypeptide(L)'
;MAEVQDAINVGKPIPIVLAEEDHQFILDEEALESILLKDDVKDRNVVVVSVAGSYRKGKSFLMDFFLRYMKATYHLNLIKEDAHWIGSDDKPLDGFTWRGGSDRDTTGILMWSEVFKATLEDGEKVAIILLDTQGTFDSESTVKDCATVFALSTLLSSIQIYNLKFNIQEDDLQHLQLFTEYGRLALEDTGTKPFQKLQFLVRDWSFPYEAEYGAEGGQKILDKRLQISDKQHPELQSLRKHIKSCFSDISCYLMPHPGLNVATNPNFDGKLSDIEPDFKQNLLTLIPMLLKPNKLILKEIGGQKIKAKELVQYFKAYIKLFTGAELPEPKSMLVVS
;
A
#
# COMPACT_ATOMS: atom_id res chain seq x y z
N MET A 1 -0.26 20.17 31.98
CA MET A 1 0.34 20.23 30.63
C MET A 1 1.82 19.87 30.63
N ALA A 2 2.19 18.75 31.28
CA ALA A 2 3.56 18.22 31.27
C ALA A 2 3.60 16.68 31.26
N GLU A 3 2.46 15.99 31.25
CA GLU A 3 2.37 14.52 31.29
C GLU A 3 2.05 13.90 29.91
N VAL A 4 2.00 14.70 28.84
CA VAL A 4 1.73 14.22 27.46
C VAL A 4 3.04 13.99 26.68
N GLN A 5 4.19 14.26 27.28
CA GLN A 5 5.47 14.38 26.56
C GLN A 5 6.26 13.05 26.40
N ASP A 6 5.91 11.96 27.11
CA ASP A 6 6.76 10.74 27.17
C ASP A 6 6.15 9.45 26.59
N ALA A 7 4.99 9.49 25.93
CA ALA A 7 4.39 8.30 25.29
C ALA A 7 4.74 8.15 23.79
N ILE A 8 5.87 8.69 23.33
CA ILE A 8 6.10 9.03 21.91
C ILE A 8 6.77 7.90 21.07
N ASN A 9 7.00 6.69 21.60
CA ASN A 9 7.46 5.56 20.77
C ASN A 9 6.79 4.23 21.16
N VAL A 10 5.76 3.81 20.41
CA VAL A 10 5.09 2.52 20.66
C VAL A 10 5.11 1.58 19.44
N GLY A 11 5.36 2.11 18.24
CA GLY A 11 5.45 1.31 17.02
C GLY A 11 6.80 1.47 16.32
N LYS A 12 7.27 0.41 15.66
CA LYS A 12 8.44 0.39 14.79
C LYS A 12 8.17 -0.46 13.55
N PRO A 13 8.87 -0.24 12.42
CA PRO A 13 8.79 -1.15 11.30
C PRO A 13 9.42 -2.49 11.67
N ILE A 14 8.72 -3.59 11.38
CA ILE A 14 9.18 -4.95 11.60
C ILE A 14 9.21 -5.66 10.25
N PRO A 15 10.36 -6.15 9.78
CA PRO A 15 10.39 -7.02 8.62
C PRO A 15 9.67 -8.32 8.94
N ILE A 16 8.63 -8.61 8.17
CA ILE A 16 7.86 -9.86 8.30
C ILE A 16 8.12 -10.80 7.13
N VAL A 17 8.52 -10.26 5.97
CA VAL A 17 9.00 -11.03 4.82
C VAL A 17 10.38 -10.49 4.47
N LEU A 18 11.37 -11.38 4.53
CA LEU A 18 12.77 -11.10 4.21
C LEU A 18 13.05 -11.58 2.78
N ALA A 19 13.78 -10.77 2.02
CA ALA A 19 14.32 -11.17 0.71
C ALA A 19 15.80 -11.50 0.90
N GLU A 20 16.16 -12.76 0.72
CA GLU A 20 17.53 -13.26 0.85
C GLU A 20 18.34 -13.01 -0.42
N GLU A 21 19.67 -13.09 -0.32
CA GLU A 21 20.59 -12.87 -1.44
C GLU A 21 20.42 -13.89 -2.58
N ASP A 22 19.86 -15.06 -2.29
CA ASP A 22 19.58 -16.12 -3.26
C ASP A 22 18.20 -15.97 -3.94
N HIS A 23 17.56 -14.80 -3.80
CA HIS A 23 16.24 -14.48 -4.34
C HIS A 23 15.10 -15.33 -3.74
N GLN A 24 15.30 -15.90 -2.55
CA GLN A 24 14.24 -16.53 -1.77
C GLN A 24 13.55 -15.53 -0.83
N PHE A 25 12.27 -15.80 -0.55
CA PHE A 25 11.49 -15.03 0.41
C PHE A 25 11.22 -15.87 1.65
N ILE A 26 11.66 -15.39 2.81
CA ILE A 26 11.47 -16.06 4.09
C ILE A 26 10.47 -15.26 4.92
N LEU A 27 9.49 -15.95 5.50
CA LEU A 27 8.57 -15.36 6.45
C LEU A 27 9.19 -15.43 7.85
N ASP A 28 9.30 -14.29 8.52
CA ASP A 28 9.60 -14.26 9.96
C ASP A 28 8.30 -14.55 10.72
N GLU A 29 8.04 -15.84 10.93
CA GLU A 29 6.82 -16.30 11.61
C GLU A 29 6.74 -15.80 13.04
N GLU A 30 7.86 -15.78 13.77
CA GLU A 30 7.89 -15.31 15.16
C GLU A 30 7.53 -13.82 15.25
N ALA A 31 8.13 -13.00 14.38
CA ALA A 31 7.81 -11.57 14.32
C ALA A 31 6.33 -11.35 13.95
N LEU A 32 5.83 -12.04 12.93
CA LEU A 32 4.44 -11.92 12.49
C LEU A 32 3.45 -12.35 13.59
N GLU A 33 3.68 -13.49 14.22
CA GLU A 33 2.85 -14.02 15.30
C GLU A 33 2.87 -13.13 16.53
N SER A 34 4.04 -12.57 16.88
CA SER A 34 4.17 -11.64 18.01
C SER A 34 3.30 -10.39 17.86
N ILE A 35 2.96 -9.99 16.62
CA ILE A 35 2.10 -8.85 16.31
C ILE A 35 0.63 -9.25 16.23
N LEU A 36 0.31 -10.29 15.45
CA LEU A 36 -1.06 -10.64 15.07
C LEU A 36 -1.77 -11.59 16.04
N LEU A 37 -1.03 -12.37 16.85
CA LEU A 37 -1.60 -13.34 17.79
C LEU A 37 -1.79 -12.78 19.21
N LYS A 38 -1.56 -11.48 19.43
CA LYS A 38 -1.89 -10.81 20.71
C LYS A 38 -3.36 -11.00 21.06
N ASP A 39 -3.68 -11.22 22.34
CA ASP A 39 -5.04 -11.54 22.79
C ASP A 39 -6.07 -10.48 22.43
N ASP A 40 -5.67 -9.21 22.37
CA ASP A 40 -6.53 -8.09 22.03
C ASP A 40 -6.66 -7.83 20.53
N VAL A 41 -5.96 -8.60 19.68
CA VAL A 41 -5.91 -8.48 18.21
C VAL A 41 -6.41 -9.73 17.50
N LYS A 42 -5.99 -10.93 17.93
CA LYS A 42 -6.07 -12.20 17.18
C LYS A 42 -7.47 -12.57 16.65
N ASP A 43 -8.52 -12.20 17.37
CA ASP A 43 -9.91 -12.53 17.05
C ASP A 43 -10.69 -11.40 16.33
N ARG A 44 -10.03 -10.28 16.05
CA ARG A 44 -10.60 -9.16 15.28
C ARG A 44 -10.50 -9.41 13.79
N ASN A 45 -11.49 -8.95 13.05
CA ASN A 45 -11.40 -8.91 11.59
C ASN A 45 -10.38 -7.85 11.16
N VAL A 46 -9.63 -8.12 10.10
CA VAL A 46 -8.50 -7.29 9.70
C VAL A 46 -8.84 -6.33 8.57
N VAL A 47 -8.23 -5.16 8.61
CA VAL A 47 -8.11 -4.21 7.50
C VAL A 47 -6.62 -4.10 7.22
N VAL A 48 -6.21 -4.37 5.99
CA VAL A 48 -4.78 -4.41 5.65
C VAL A 48 -4.53 -3.43 4.51
N VAL A 49 -3.73 -2.40 4.81
CA VAL A 49 -3.37 -1.35 3.86
C VAL A 49 -1.93 -1.53 3.48
N SER A 50 -1.69 -1.72 2.19
CA SER A 50 -0.36 -1.92 1.62
C SER A 50 -0.02 -0.80 0.64
N VAL A 51 1.23 -0.35 0.64
CA VAL A 51 1.76 0.52 -0.42
C VAL A 51 2.86 -0.21 -1.16
N ALA A 52 2.67 -0.37 -2.47
CA ALA A 52 3.64 -0.95 -3.37
C ALA A 52 3.84 -0.06 -4.60
N GLY A 53 4.95 -0.26 -5.31
CA GLY A 53 5.32 0.51 -6.50
C GLY A 53 6.80 0.80 -6.55
N SER A 54 7.22 1.52 -7.59
CA SER A 54 8.63 1.66 -7.92
C SER A 54 9.46 2.21 -6.76
N TYR A 55 10.71 1.80 -6.75
CA TYR A 55 11.72 2.25 -5.81
C TYR A 55 12.00 3.78 -5.93
N ARG A 56 12.30 4.43 -4.78
CA ARG A 56 12.54 5.90 -4.62
C ARG A 56 11.42 6.84 -5.04
N LYS A 57 10.18 6.39 -4.87
CA LYS A 57 8.99 7.21 -5.15
C LYS A 57 8.26 7.72 -3.90
N GLY A 58 8.95 7.76 -2.75
CA GLY A 58 8.43 8.31 -1.50
C GLY A 58 7.26 7.53 -0.89
N LYS A 59 7.34 6.18 -0.90
CA LYS A 59 6.34 5.28 -0.30
C LYS A 59 6.32 5.40 1.22
N SER A 60 7.46 5.11 1.85
CA SER A 60 7.63 5.15 3.31
C SER A 60 7.35 6.55 3.88
N PHE A 61 7.83 7.61 3.20
CA PHE A 61 7.48 9.01 3.52
C PHE A 61 5.96 9.26 3.54
N LEU A 62 5.21 8.70 2.58
CA LEU A 62 3.75 8.82 2.59
C LEU A 62 3.12 7.99 3.72
N MET A 63 3.61 6.77 3.93
CA MET A 63 3.12 5.87 4.98
C MET A 63 3.27 6.46 6.39
N ASP A 64 4.26 7.32 6.62
CA ASP A 64 4.40 7.97 7.91
C ASP A 64 3.31 9.02 8.18
N PHE A 65 2.76 9.65 7.15
CA PHE A 65 1.55 10.46 7.30
C PHE A 65 0.32 9.59 7.57
N PHE A 66 0.24 8.39 6.99
CA PHE A 66 -0.79 7.42 7.35
C PHE A 66 -0.65 7.06 8.84
N LEU A 67 0.57 6.81 9.33
CA LEU A 67 0.82 6.55 10.76
C LEU A 67 0.38 7.71 11.65
N ARG A 68 0.67 8.97 11.29
CA ARG A 68 0.19 10.14 12.04
C ARG A 68 -1.33 10.16 12.14
N TYR A 69 -2.03 9.94 11.02
CA TYR A 69 -3.49 9.85 11.01
C TYR A 69 -4.00 8.69 11.87
N MET A 70 -3.42 7.50 11.73
CA MET A 70 -3.83 6.31 12.45
C MET A 70 -3.66 6.47 13.96
N LYS A 71 -2.53 7.02 14.41
CA LYS A 71 -2.28 7.34 15.83
C LYS A 71 -3.29 8.36 16.35
N ALA A 72 -3.51 9.46 15.63
CA ALA A 72 -4.48 10.48 16.04
C ALA A 72 -5.91 9.93 16.12
N THR A 73 -6.31 9.11 15.14
CA THR A 73 -7.69 8.60 15.01
C THR A 73 -7.99 7.46 15.96
N TYR A 74 -7.13 6.43 15.99
CA TYR A 74 -7.44 5.14 16.58
C TYR A 74 -6.72 4.87 17.91
N HIS A 75 -5.62 5.57 18.17
CA HIS A 75 -4.91 5.46 19.44
C HIS A 75 -5.35 6.56 20.40
N LEU A 76 -5.29 7.82 19.94
CA LEU A 76 -5.59 9.00 20.76
C LEU A 76 -7.07 9.43 20.71
N ASN A 77 -7.88 8.86 19.80
CA ASN A 77 -9.30 9.20 19.60
C ASN A 77 -9.55 10.71 19.40
N LEU A 78 -8.63 11.41 18.73
CA LEU A 78 -8.61 12.88 18.62
C LEU A 78 -9.52 13.44 17.53
N ILE A 79 -9.99 12.62 16.58
CA ILE A 79 -10.80 13.10 15.46
C ILE A 79 -12.28 13.21 15.90
N LYS A 80 -12.56 14.21 16.73
CA LYS A 80 -13.89 14.84 16.80
C LYS A 80 -13.93 16.19 16.06
N GLU A 81 -12.79 16.81 15.76
CA GLU A 81 -12.70 18.05 14.97
C GLU A 81 -11.51 17.99 13.97
N ASP A 82 -11.71 18.53 12.77
CA ASP A 82 -10.91 18.30 11.56
C ASP A 82 -9.47 18.87 11.58
N ALA A 83 -8.60 18.29 10.73
CA ALA A 83 -7.24 18.72 10.34
C ALA A 83 -6.07 18.66 11.36
N HIS A 84 -6.29 18.54 12.67
CA HIS A 84 -5.17 18.54 13.64
C HIS A 84 -4.26 17.30 13.61
N TRP A 85 -4.68 16.22 12.94
CA TRP A 85 -3.93 14.95 12.93
C TRP A 85 -2.61 15.03 12.16
N ILE A 86 -2.48 15.94 11.18
CA ILE A 86 -1.30 15.99 10.32
C ILE A 86 -0.04 16.39 11.10
N GLY A 87 -0.22 17.03 12.27
CA GLY A 87 0.85 17.43 13.19
C GLY A 87 1.19 18.92 13.09
N SER A 88 2.08 19.38 13.97
CA SER A 88 2.62 20.74 13.94
C SER A 88 3.68 20.91 12.85
N ASP A 89 3.86 22.13 12.38
CA ASP A 89 4.76 22.42 11.26
C ASP A 89 6.22 22.06 11.51
N ASP A 90 6.68 22.23 12.75
CA ASP A 90 8.08 22.01 13.15
C ASP A 90 8.39 20.58 13.60
N LYS A 91 7.42 19.66 13.58
CA LYS A 91 7.63 18.29 14.07
C LYS A 91 8.15 17.37 12.94
N PRO A 92 9.33 16.74 13.12
CA PRO A 92 9.85 15.74 12.19
C PRO A 92 8.90 14.56 11.95
N LEU A 93 9.02 13.92 10.80
CA LEU A 93 8.20 12.76 10.41
C LEU A 93 8.89 11.47 10.83
N ASP A 94 8.28 10.77 11.78
CA ASP A 94 8.78 9.50 12.30
C ASP A 94 7.84 8.35 11.91
N GLY A 95 8.42 7.17 11.63
CA GLY A 95 7.66 5.99 11.27
C GLY A 95 8.53 4.90 10.63
N PHE A 96 8.16 4.47 9.43
CA PHE A 96 9.00 3.62 8.59
C PHE A 96 10.30 4.37 8.25
N THR A 97 11.39 3.64 8.06
CA THR A 97 12.64 4.28 7.65
C THR A 97 12.48 4.86 6.24
N TRP A 98 12.84 6.13 6.08
CA TRP A 98 12.92 6.79 4.80
C TRP A 98 14.10 7.75 4.79
N ARG A 99 14.77 7.88 3.64
CA ARG A 99 15.90 8.80 3.46
C ARG A 99 16.02 9.26 2.02
N GLY A 100 16.75 10.36 1.79
CA GLY A 100 17.27 10.77 0.48
C GLY A 100 18.30 9.78 -0.11
N GLY A 101 18.82 10.06 -1.31
CA GLY A 101 19.83 9.21 -1.98
C GLY A 101 19.32 8.33 -3.14
N SER A 102 20.22 7.58 -3.77
CA SER A 102 19.95 6.70 -4.91
C SER A 102 19.85 5.22 -4.54
N ASP A 103 20.16 4.85 -3.30
CA ASP A 103 20.24 3.46 -2.83
C ASP A 103 19.05 3.06 -1.96
N ARG A 104 18.74 1.75 -2.00
CA ARG A 104 17.53 1.21 -1.40
C ARG A 104 17.54 1.28 0.11
N ASP A 105 16.33 1.23 0.68
CA ASP A 105 16.10 1.41 2.11
C ASP A 105 15.24 0.25 2.65
N THR A 106 14.10 -0.01 2.02
CA THR A 106 13.19 -1.10 2.38
C THR A 106 13.46 -2.37 1.57
N THR A 107 13.61 -3.52 2.23
CA THR A 107 13.68 -4.86 1.62
C THR A 107 12.49 -5.73 2.07
N GLY A 108 11.97 -6.57 1.18
CA GLY A 108 10.84 -7.45 1.44
C GLY A 108 9.53 -6.71 1.80
N ILE A 109 8.87 -7.14 2.89
CA ILE A 109 7.63 -6.52 3.40
C ILE A 109 7.82 -6.17 4.88
N LEU A 110 7.62 -4.89 5.20
CA LEU A 110 7.61 -4.37 6.57
C LEU A 110 6.16 -4.24 7.05
N MET A 111 5.91 -4.68 8.28
CA MET A 111 4.67 -4.42 9.01
C MET A 111 4.93 -3.43 10.14
N TRP A 112 4.02 -2.49 10.36
CA TRP A 112 4.08 -1.65 11.56
C TRP A 112 3.76 -2.48 12.82
N SER A 113 4.63 -2.46 13.84
CA SER A 113 4.49 -3.34 15.01
C SER A 113 3.26 -3.08 15.90
N GLU A 114 2.67 -1.89 15.77
CA GLU A 114 1.49 -1.48 16.51
C GLU A 114 0.24 -1.64 15.64
N VAL A 115 -0.61 -2.62 15.97
CA VAL A 115 -1.88 -2.82 15.28
C VAL A 115 -2.91 -1.83 15.83
N PHE A 116 -3.46 -1.01 14.95
CA PHE A 116 -4.51 -0.06 15.33
C PHE A 116 -5.85 -0.78 15.47
N LYS A 117 -6.66 -0.36 16.42
CA LYS A 117 -7.93 -1.02 16.74
C LYS A 117 -9.08 -0.04 16.54
N ALA A 118 -10.15 -0.50 15.90
CA ALA A 118 -11.37 0.28 15.77
C ALA A 118 -12.60 -0.59 16.04
N THR A 119 -13.73 0.08 16.22
CA THR A 119 -15.06 -0.53 16.23
C THR A 119 -15.86 0.17 15.14
N LEU A 120 -16.37 -0.59 14.17
CA LEU A 120 -17.19 -0.08 13.08
C LEU A 120 -18.59 0.31 13.58
N GLU A 121 -19.36 1.00 12.74
CA GLU A 121 -20.72 1.47 13.08
C GLU A 121 -21.69 0.32 13.40
N ASP A 122 -21.47 -0.86 12.81
CA ASP A 122 -22.23 -2.09 13.08
C ASP A 122 -21.77 -2.83 14.36
N GLY A 123 -20.80 -2.28 15.09
CA GLY A 123 -20.23 -2.86 16.31
C GLY A 123 -19.09 -3.85 16.07
N GLU A 124 -18.71 -4.08 14.81
CA GLU A 124 -17.64 -5.03 14.48
C GLU A 124 -16.27 -4.50 14.94
N LYS A 125 -15.55 -5.33 15.71
CA LYS A 125 -14.21 -4.99 16.21
C LYS A 125 -13.16 -5.36 15.18
N VAL A 126 -12.36 -4.37 14.79
CA VAL A 126 -11.39 -4.53 13.70
C VAL A 126 -9.97 -4.20 14.14
N ALA A 127 -9.01 -4.81 13.45
CA ALA A 127 -7.57 -4.62 13.56
C ALA A 127 -7.04 -4.05 12.24
N ILE A 128 -6.41 -2.89 12.26
CA ILE A 128 -5.94 -2.18 11.08
C ILE A 128 -4.41 -2.29 11.03
N ILE A 129 -3.92 -2.82 9.92
CA ILE A 129 -2.53 -3.20 9.68
C ILE A 129 -2.00 -2.37 8.52
N LEU A 130 -0.79 -1.85 8.68
CA LEU A 130 -0.08 -1.11 7.65
C LEU A 130 1.14 -1.92 7.20
N LEU A 131 1.24 -2.12 5.88
CA LEU A 131 2.35 -2.79 5.21
C LEU A 131 3.08 -1.80 4.29
N ASP A 132 4.38 -1.66 4.46
CA ASP A 132 5.25 -0.97 3.51
C ASP A 132 6.10 -2.02 2.78
N THR A 133 6.16 -1.93 1.46
CA THR A 133 6.88 -2.92 0.66
C THR A 133 8.15 -2.34 0.09
N GLN A 134 9.10 -3.23 -0.21
CA GLN A 134 10.22 -2.91 -1.06
C GLN A 134 9.75 -2.28 -2.37
N GLY A 135 10.55 -1.34 -2.88
CA GLY A 135 10.30 -0.77 -4.20
C GLY A 135 10.69 -1.73 -5.31
N THR A 136 9.80 -1.86 -6.28
CA THR A 136 10.08 -2.66 -7.47
C THR A 136 11.16 -1.99 -8.34
N PHE A 137 11.90 -2.81 -9.09
CA PHE A 137 12.90 -2.41 -10.08
C PHE A 137 14.11 -1.65 -9.51
N ASP A 138 14.65 -2.12 -8.39
CA ASP A 138 15.99 -1.71 -7.94
C ASP A 138 17.09 -2.45 -8.74
N SER A 139 18.36 -2.09 -8.51
CA SER A 139 19.51 -2.67 -9.22
C SER A 139 19.91 -4.07 -8.73
N GLU A 140 19.29 -4.57 -7.68
CA GLU A 140 19.70 -5.81 -6.98
C GLU A 140 18.63 -6.90 -7.05
N SER A 141 17.39 -6.56 -7.44
CA SER A 141 16.24 -7.45 -7.43
C SER A 141 15.81 -7.84 -8.84
N THR A 142 15.39 -9.10 -9.01
CA THR A 142 14.86 -9.57 -10.28
C THR A 142 13.41 -9.11 -10.49
N VAL A 143 12.92 -9.24 -11.73
CA VAL A 143 11.49 -9.04 -12.05
C VAL A 143 10.62 -10.02 -11.24
N LYS A 144 11.10 -11.24 -10.98
CA LYS A 144 10.41 -12.24 -10.16
C LYS A 144 10.30 -11.77 -8.70
N ASP A 145 11.35 -11.18 -8.15
CA ASP A 145 11.37 -10.70 -6.77
C ASP A 145 10.36 -9.57 -6.60
N CYS A 146 10.38 -8.62 -7.53
CA CYS A 146 9.43 -7.51 -7.58
C CYS A 146 7.99 -8.01 -7.71
N ALA A 147 7.76 -9.01 -8.57
CA ALA A 147 6.46 -9.62 -8.77
C ALA A 147 5.95 -10.35 -7.53
N THR A 148 6.84 -11.05 -6.83
CA THR A 148 6.50 -11.81 -5.63
C THR A 148 6.11 -10.88 -4.49
N VAL A 149 6.90 -9.84 -4.22
CA VAL A 149 6.58 -8.83 -3.18
C VAL A 149 5.27 -8.12 -3.49
N PHE A 150 5.06 -7.70 -4.74
CA PHE A 150 3.81 -7.06 -5.13
C PHE A 150 2.61 -8.00 -5.02
N ALA A 151 2.72 -9.23 -5.55
CA ALA A 151 1.65 -10.22 -5.51
C ALA A 151 1.27 -10.57 -4.07
N LEU A 152 2.26 -10.85 -3.21
CA LEU A 152 2.05 -11.10 -1.79
C LEU A 152 1.33 -9.93 -1.12
N SER A 153 1.86 -8.72 -1.26
CA SER A 153 1.26 -7.54 -0.62
C SER A 153 -0.16 -7.26 -1.11
N THR A 154 -0.48 -7.55 -2.38
CA THR A 154 -1.82 -7.43 -2.96
C THR A 154 -2.76 -8.53 -2.46
N LEU A 155 -2.29 -9.78 -2.37
CA LEU A 155 -3.05 -10.91 -1.84
C LEU A 155 -3.43 -10.71 -0.38
N LEU A 156 -2.53 -10.11 0.40
CA LEU A 156 -2.68 -9.91 1.83
C LEU A 156 -3.48 -8.64 2.16
N SER A 157 -3.44 -7.63 1.31
CA SER A 157 -4.12 -6.35 1.54
C SER A 157 -5.61 -6.37 1.17
N SER A 158 -6.39 -5.56 1.87
CA SER A 158 -7.74 -5.17 1.45
C SER A 158 -7.74 -3.86 0.65
N ILE A 159 -6.73 -3.01 0.90
CA ILE A 159 -6.45 -1.80 0.14
C ILE A 159 -5.00 -1.86 -0.32
N GLN A 160 -4.79 -2.05 -1.62
CA GLN A 160 -3.48 -1.96 -2.26
C GLN A 160 -3.32 -0.57 -2.88
N ILE A 161 -2.35 0.21 -2.40
CA ILE A 161 -1.98 1.50 -2.98
C ILE A 161 -0.85 1.25 -3.96
N TYR A 162 -1.07 1.58 -5.23
CA TYR A 162 -0.06 1.51 -6.27
C TYR A 162 0.55 2.90 -6.50
N ASN A 163 1.72 3.13 -5.90
CA ASN A 163 2.40 4.42 -5.87
C ASN A 163 3.25 4.62 -7.12
N LEU A 164 2.74 5.43 -8.05
CA LEU A 164 3.34 5.77 -9.34
C LEU A 164 3.89 7.20 -9.34
N LYS A 165 4.78 7.53 -10.28
CA LYS A 165 5.33 8.89 -10.40
C LYS A 165 4.97 9.49 -11.76
N PHE A 166 4.56 10.75 -11.75
CA PHE A 166 4.20 11.60 -12.89
C PHE A 166 2.96 11.18 -13.68
N ASN A 167 2.78 9.91 -14.02
CA ASN A 167 1.66 9.44 -14.84
C ASN A 167 1.36 7.95 -14.57
N ILE A 168 0.34 7.44 -15.27
CA ILE A 168 0.08 6.01 -15.43
C ILE A 168 0.49 5.64 -16.85
N GLN A 169 1.57 4.87 -16.99
CA GLN A 169 2.14 4.43 -18.26
C GLN A 169 1.70 2.99 -18.60
N GLU A 170 1.89 2.54 -19.85
CA GLU A 170 1.47 1.17 -20.23
C GLU A 170 2.33 0.11 -19.55
N ASP A 171 3.62 0.37 -19.31
CA ASP A 171 4.51 -0.52 -18.56
C ASP A 171 4.08 -0.65 -17.09
N ASP A 172 3.56 0.42 -16.47
CA ASP A 172 2.95 0.33 -15.13
C ASP A 172 1.78 -0.66 -15.10
N LEU A 173 0.96 -0.66 -16.15
CA LEU A 173 -0.19 -1.55 -16.30
C LEU A 173 0.25 -2.98 -16.60
N GLN A 174 1.25 -3.19 -17.46
CA GLN A 174 1.82 -4.50 -17.76
C GLN A 174 2.44 -5.14 -16.50
N HIS A 175 3.18 -4.36 -15.71
CA HIS A 175 3.70 -4.83 -14.43
C HIS A 175 2.57 -5.21 -13.47
N LEU A 176 1.53 -4.38 -13.37
CA LEU A 176 0.35 -4.70 -12.56
C LEU A 176 -0.33 -5.99 -13.02
N GLN A 177 -0.47 -6.22 -14.33
CA GLN A 177 -1.01 -7.47 -14.86
C GLN A 177 -0.17 -8.67 -14.45
N LEU A 178 1.15 -8.58 -14.61
CA LEU A 178 2.06 -9.66 -14.25
C LEU A 178 1.90 -10.03 -12.76
N PHE A 179 1.87 -9.03 -11.90
CA PHE A 179 1.82 -9.25 -10.45
C PHE A 179 0.44 -9.78 -10.00
N THR A 180 -0.63 -9.31 -10.63
CA THR A 180 -1.99 -9.76 -10.34
C THR A 180 -2.29 -11.15 -10.89
N GLU A 181 -1.71 -11.53 -12.03
CA GLU A 181 -1.79 -12.90 -12.54
C GLU A 181 -1.09 -13.87 -11.60
N TYR A 182 0.08 -13.48 -11.08
CA TYR A 182 0.80 -14.26 -10.09
C TYR A 182 0.00 -14.46 -8.80
N GLY A 183 -0.68 -13.41 -8.34
CA GLY A 183 -1.60 -13.51 -7.20
C GLY A 183 -2.85 -14.36 -7.50
N ARG A 184 -3.42 -14.24 -8.70
CA ARG A 184 -4.61 -15.00 -9.12
C ARG A 184 -4.34 -16.49 -9.17
N LEU A 185 -3.17 -16.90 -9.68
CA LEU A 185 -2.77 -18.32 -9.71
C LEU A 185 -2.63 -18.93 -8.31
N ALA A 186 -2.35 -18.11 -7.30
CA ALA A 186 -2.28 -18.54 -5.91
C ALA A 186 -3.67 -18.64 -5.22
N LEU A 187 -4.74 -18.19 -5.88
CA LEU A 187 -6.11 -18.24 -5.38
C LEU A 187 -6.92 -19.31 -6.13
N GLU A 188 -7.64 -20.15 -5.39
CA GLU A 188 -8.59 -21.10 -5.99
C GLU A 188 -9.74 -20.35 -6.70
N ASP A 189 -10.29 -20.96 -7.75
CA ASP A 189 -11.38 -20.35 -8.55
C ASP A 189 -12.69 -20.29 -7.74
N THR A 190 -12.87 -19.20 -7.00
CA THR A 190 -14.01 -18.97 -6.11
C THR A 190 -15.18 -18.28 -6.81
N GLY A 191 -15.07 -17.97 -8.10
CA GLY A 191 -16.09 -17.21 -8.85
C GLY A 191 -16.26 -15.75 -8.39
N THR A 192 -15.42 -15.26 -7.47
CA THR A 192 -15.38 -13.88 -6.99
C THR A 192 -14.10 -13.20 -7.43
N LYS A 193 -14.07 -11.85 -7.43
CA LYS A 193 -12.84 -11.14 -7.76
C LYS A 193 -11.77 -11.40 -6.69
N PRO A 194 -10.52 -11.71 -7.09
CA PRO A 194 -9.47 -12.14 -6.16
C PRO A 194 -9.04 -11.04 -5.18
N PHE A 195 -9.13 -9.77 -5.58
CA PHE A 195 -8.68 -8.64 -4.79
C PHE A 195 -9.80 -7.62 -4.59
N GLN A 196 -9.65 -6.81 -3.54
CA GLN A 196 -10.64 -5.81 -3.15
C GLN A 196 -10.35 -4.47 -3.81
N LYS A 197 -9.71 -3.53 -3.10
CA LYS A 197 -9.47 -2.17 -3.60
C LYS A 197 -8.04 -1.98 -4.11
N LEU A 198 -7.91 -1.48 -5.34
CA LEU A 198 -6.68 -0.93 -5.89
C LEU A 198 -6.78 0.60 -5.97
N GLN A 199 -5.89 1.30 -5.29
CA GLN A 199 -5.77 2.76 -5.33
C GLN A 199 -4.53 3.14 -6.11
N PHE A 200 -4.70 3.59 -7.36
CA PHE A 200 -3.63 4.29 -8.07
C PHE A 200 -3.33 5.60 -7.36
N LEU A 201 -2.07 5.83 -7.03
CA LEU A 201 -1.60 7.08 -6.44
C LEU A 201 -0.51 7.66 -7.33
N VAL A 202 -0.88 8.66 -8.13
CA VAL A 202 0.06 9.33 -9.04
C VAL A 202 0.72 10.48 -8.30
N ARG A 203 1.98 10.30 -7.94
CA ARG A 203 2.83 11.32 -7.31
C ARG A 203 3.31 12.32 -8.33
N ASP A 204 3.53 13.56 -7.91
CA ASP A 204 4.11 14.62 -8.73
C ASP A 204 3.33 14.85 -10.04
N TRP A 205 1.99 14.83 -9.97
CA TRP A 205 1.15 15.14 -11.11
C TRP A 205 1.36 16.60 -11.55
N SER A 206 1.74 16.79 -12.82
CA SER A 206 2.18 18.10 -13.33
C SER A 206 1.13 18.80 -14.19
N PHE A 207 -0.05 18.21 -14.38
CA PHE A 207 -1.08 18.70 -15.30
C PHE A 207 -2.43 18.99 -14.61
N PRO A 208 -2.46 19.75 -13.50
CA PRO A 208 -3.71 20.04 -12.77
C PRO A 208 -4.74 20.80 -13.61
N TYR A 209 -4.29 21.45 -14.69
CA TYR A 209 -5.15 22.13 -15.67
C TYR A 209 -5.85 21.17 -16.66
N GLU A 210 -5.36 19.94 -16.83
CA GLU A 210 -6.05 18.89 -17.60
C GLU A 210 -6.96 18.04 -16.70
N ALA A 211 -6.45 17.69 -15.51
CA ALA A 211 -7.20 16.99 -14.48
C ALA A 211 -6.71 17.46 -13.11
N GLU A 212 -7.63 17.99 -12.31
CA GLU A 212 -7.32 18.58 -10.99
C GLU A 212 -6.67 17.57 -10.03
N TYR A 213 -5.98 18.08 -9.01
CA TYR A 213 -5.50 17.24 -7.92
C TYR A 213 -6.68 16.58 -7.19
N GLY A 214 -6.45 15.40 -6.62
CA GLY A 214 -7.49 14.68 -5.91
C GLY A 214 -8.05 13.46 -6.64
N ALA A 215 -9.11 12.89 -6.06
CA ALA A 215 -9.75 11.69 -6.58
C ALA A 215 -10.62 11.94 -7.82
N GLU A 216 -11.25 13.11 -7.95
CA GLU A 216 -12.09 13.41 -9.12
C GLU A 216 -11.24 13.50 -10.40
N GLY A 217 -10.16 14.29 -10.37
CA GLY A 217 -9.18 14.32 -11.45
C GLY A 217 -8.51 12.97 -11.67
N GLY A 218 -8.18 12.26 -10.58
CA GLY A 218 -7.63 10.91 -10.65
C GLY A 218 -8.52 9.94 -11.40
N GLN A 219 -9.80 9.91 -11.09
CA GLN A 219 -10.76 9.04 -11.76
C GLN A 219 -10.90 9.38 -13.24
N LYS A 220 -10.94 10.68 -13.61
CA LYS A 220 -10.95 11.12 -15.02
C LYS A 220 -9.74 10.57 -15.80
N ILE A 221 -8.55 10.63 -15.22
CA ILE A 221 -7.32 10.09 -15.84
C ILE A 221 -7.37 8.57 -15.92
N LEU A 222 -7.76 7.90 -14.84
CA LEU A 222 -7.82 6.44 -14.77
C LEU A 222 -8.82 5.86 -15.78
N ASP A 223 -10.01 6.43 -15.87
CA ASP A 223 -11.05 5.99 -16.82
C ASP A 223 -10.55 6.08 -18.26
N LYS A 224 -9.84 7.15 -18.60
CA LYS A 224 -9.20 7.32 -19.91
C LYS A 224 -8.11 6.28 -20.17
N ARG A 225 -7.27 5.97 -19.16
CA ARG A 225 -6.17 5.00 -19.30
C ARG A 225 -6.66 3.56 -19.39
N LEU A 226 -7.71 3.21 -18.64
CA LEU A 226 -8.33 1.88 -18.63
C LEU A 226 -9.53 1.76 -19.59
N GLN A 227 -9.73 2.73 -20.48
CA GLN A 227 -10.73 2.65 -21.53
C GLN A 227 -10.37 1.51 -22.49
N ILE A 228 -11.33 0.62 -22.74
CA ILE A 228 -11.21 -0.45 -23.73
C ILE A 228 -11.89 0.06 -25.01
N SER A 229 -11.20 -0.03 -26.13
CA SER A 229 -11.69 0.40 -27.43
C SER A 229 -11.28 -0.60 -28.50
N ASP A 230 -12.17 -0.86 -29.47
CA ASP A 230 -11.90 -1.76 -30.60
C ASP A 230 -10.74 -1.28 -31.49
N LYS A 231 -10.34 -0.01 -31.36
CA LYS A 231 -9.17 0.56 -32.04
C LYS A 231 -7.83 0.15 -31.41
N GLN A 232 -7.85 -0.38 -30.19
CA GLN A 232 -6.64 -0.80 -29.49
C GLN A 232 -6.20 -2.19 -29.97
N HIS A 233 -4.88 -2.43 -29.95
CA HIS A 233 -4.34 -3.78 -30.16
C HIS A 233 -4.97 -4.78 -29.15
N PRO A 234 -5.27 -6.03 -29.55
CA PRO A 234 -5.92 -7.02 -28.68
C PRO A 234 -5.21 -7.21 -27.33
N GLU A 235 -3.88 -7.18 -27.32
CA GLU A 235 -3.06 -7.25 -26.10
C GLU A 235 -3.40 -6.14 -25.09
N LEU A 236 -3.52 -4.89 -25.56
CA LEU A 236 -3.87 -3.73 -24.74
C LEU A 236 -5.29 -3.81 -24.17
N GLN A 237 -6.22 -4.41 -24.94
CA GLN A 237 -7.58 -4.67 -24.49
C GLN A 237 -7.60 -5.76 -23.41
N SER A 238 -6.85 -6.85 -23.63
CA SER A 238 -6.72 -7.97 -22.71
C SER A 238 -6.16 -7.52 -21.36
N LEU A 239 -5.07 -6.75 -21.39
CA LEU A 239 -4.46 -6.11 -20.22
C LEU A 239 -5.48 -5.34 -19.36
N ARG A 240 -6.29 -4.47 -20.00
CA ARG A 240 -7.31 -3.67 -19.30
C ARG A 240 -8.46 -4.50 -18.77
N LYS A 241 -8.90 -5.53 -19.52
CA LYS A 241 -9.93 -6.48 -19.07
C LYS A 241 -9.45 -7.25 -17.83
N HIS A 242 -8.20 -7.69 -17.84
CA HIS A 242 -7.56 -8.41 -16.73
C HIS A 242 -7.49 -7.58 -15.45
N ILE A 243 -6.99 -6.33 -15.54
CA ILE A 243 -6.95 -5.46 -14.37
C ILE A 243 -8.36 -5.25 -13.78
N LYS A 244 -9.37 -5.03 -14.63
CA LYS A 244 -10.77 -4.85 -14.19
C LYS A 244 -11.40 -6.12 -13.61
N SER A 245 -10.97 -7.31 -14.03
CA SER A 245 -11.48 -8.58 -13.46
C SER A 245 -10.85 -8.93 -12.12
N CYS A 246 -9.65 -8.41 -11.82
CA CYS A 246 -8.91 -8.73 -10.61
C CYS A 246 -9.40 -7.99 -9.36
N PHE A 247 -9.87 -6.75 -9.47
CA PHE A 247 -10.21 -5.89 -8.32
C PHE A 247 -11.70 -5.53 -8.25
N SER A 248 -12.29 -5.57 -7.05
CA SER A 248 -13.67 -5.12 -6.82
C SER A 248 -13.84 -3.62 -6.99
N ASP A 249 -12.84 -2.85 -6.60
CA ASP A 249 -12.82 -1.38 -6.72
C ASP A 249 -11.46 -0.91 -7.23
N ILE A 250 -11.47 0.02 -8.19
CA ILE A 250 -10.25 0.64 -8.73
C ILE A 250 -10.47 2.15 -8.77
N SER A 251 -9.68 2.86 -7.98
CA SER A 251 -9.73 4.32 -7.89
C SER A 251 -8.35 4.93 -8.11
N CYS A 252 -8.31 6.23 -8.41
CA CYS A 252 -7.08 6.96 -8.65
C CYS A 252 -7.10 8.30 -7.91
N TYR A 253 -5.93 8.73 -7.41
CA TYR A 253 -5.74 10.02 -6.76
C TYR A 253 -4.48 10.69 -7.33
N LEU A 254 -4.60 11.94 -7.74
CA LEU A 254 -3.49 12.74 -8.27
C LEU A 254 -2.92 13.63 -7.17
N MET A 255 -1.66 13.40 -6.81
CA MET A 255 -0.94 14.17 -5.81
C MET A 255 -0.05 15.23 -6.49
N PRO A 256 -0.01 16.47 -5.97
CA PRO A 256 0.97 17.46 -6.43
C PRO A 256 2.40 17.04 -6.05
N HIS A 257 3.38 17.76 -6.57
CA HIS A 257 4.77 17.64 -6.13
C HIS A 257 4.92 18.22 -4.71
N PRO A 258 5.67 17.57 -3.78
CA PRO A 258 5.76 18.00 -2.37
C PRO A 258 6.62 19.26 -2.14
N GLY A 259 7.36 19.69 -3.16
CA GLY A 259 8.27 20.84 -3.12
C GLY A 259 9.71 20.44 -3.39
N LEU A 260 10.52 21.37 -3.93
CA LEU A 260 11.93 21.10 -4.21
C LEU A 260 12.74 20.83 -2.94
N ASN A 261 12.41 21.49 -1.84
CA ASN A 261 13.07 21.27 -0.54
C ASN A 261 12.97 19.81 -0.12
N VAL A 262 11.77 19.22 -0.18
CA VAL A 262 11.52 17.80 0.10
C VAL A 262 12.32 16.88 -0.84
N ALA A 263 12.45 17.25 -2.11
CA ALA A 263 13.06 16.40 -3.13
C ALA A 263 14.59 16.44 -3.14
N THR A 264 15.21 17.55 -2.76
CA THR A 264 16.65 17.79 -2.98
C THR A 264 17.45 18.12 -1.73
N ASN A 265 16.81 18.52 -0.62
CA ASN A 265 17.52 18.87 0.60
C ASN A 265 17.91 17.59 1.37
N PRO A 266 19.21 17.31 1.55
CA PRO A 266 19.67 16.13 2.28
C PRO A 266 19.34 16.17 3.78
N ASN A 267 19.03 17.34 4.33
CA ASN A 267 18.71 17.55 5.74
C ASN A 267 17.20 17.61 6.01
N PHE A 268 16.37 17.36 5.00
CA PHE A 268 14.92 17.33 5.17
C PHE A 268 14.52 16.17 6.11
N ASP A 269 13.78 16.49 7.18
CA ASP A 269 13.39 15.58 8.26
C ASP A 269 11.87 15.36 8.34
N GLY A 270 11.13 15.79 7.32
CA GLY A 270 9.68 15.55 7.22
C GLY A 270 8.79 16.63 7.83
N LYS A 271 9.37 17.76 8.27
CA LYS A 271 8.61 18.93 8.76
C LYS A 271 7.63 19.46 7.72
N LEU A 272 6.43 19.85 8.18
CA LEU A 272 5.40 20.38 7.28
C LEU A 272 5.69 21.82 6.84
N SER A 273 6.53 22.56 7.57
CA SER A 273 7.00 23.89 7.17
C SER A 273 7.72 23.87 5.81
N ASP A 274 8.34 22.74 5.49
CA ASP A 274 9.17 22.54 4.31
C ASP A 274 8.42 21.90 3.13
N ILE A 275 7.13 21.59 3.31
CA ILE A 275 6.26 20.92 2.33
C ILE A 275 5.28 21.93 1.73
N GLU A 276 5.12 21.86 0.41
CA GLU A 276 4.21 22.74 -0.35
C GLU A 276 2.75 22.67 0.18
N PRO A 277 2.04 23.81 0.27
CA PRO A 277 0.68 23.86 0.80
C PRO A 277 -0.31 22.94 0.07
N ASP A 278 -0.26 22.88 -1.26
CA ASP A 278 -1.16 22.03 -2.05
C ASP A 278 -0.96 20.55 -1.74
N PHE A 279 0.28 20.13 -1.46
CA PHE A 279 0.58 18.76 -1.05
C PHE A 279 -0.03 18.45 0.32
N LYS A 280 0.11 19.36 1.28
CA LYS A 280 -0.51 19.22 2.61
C LYS A 280 -2.03 19.13 2.53
N GLN A 281 -2.67 19.97 1.73
CA GLN A 281 -4.11 19.95 1.53
C GLN A 281 -4.60 18.63 0.91
N ASN A 282 -3.82 18.09 -0.03
CA ASN A 282 -4.12 16.78 -0.62
C ASN A 282 -3.89 15.63 0.36
N LEU A 283 -2.87 15.67 1.23
CA LEU A 283 -2.72 14.69 2.32
C LEU A 283 -3.93 14.68 3.26
N LEU A 284 -4.44 15.87 3.62
CA LEU A 284 -5.62 16.04 4.46
C LEU A 284 -6.90 15.43 3.84
N THR A 285 -6.91 15.19 2.54
CA THR A 285 -8.04 14.62 1.81
C THR A 285 -7.84 13.14 1.51
N LEU A 286 -6.66 12.77 0.97
CA LEU A 286 -6.29 11.40 0.59
C LEU A 286 -6.35 10.42 1.75
N ILE A 287 -5.71 10.76 2.88
CA ILE A 287 -5.54 9.82 3.98
C ILE A 287 -6.89 9.49 4.64
N PRO A 288 -7.73 10.48 5.00
CA PRO A 288 -9.05 10.19 5.54
C PRO A 288 -10.00 9.53 4.53
N MET A 289 -9.85 9.77 3.23
CA MET A 289 -10.61 9.04 2.19
C MET A 289 -10.41 7.53 2.28
N LEU A 290 -9.19 7.09 2.63
CA LEU A 290 -8.83 5.68 2.70
C LEU A 290 -9.01 5.09 4.10
N LEU A 291 -8.79 5.89 5.15
CA LEU A 291 -8.62 5.41 6.52
C LEU A 291 -9.67 5.92 7.50
N LYS A 292 -10.69 6.70 7.10
CA LYS A 292 -11.79 7.04 8.03
C LYS A 292 -12.50 5.76 8.50
N PRO A 293 -13.05 5.72 9.73
CA PRO A 293 -13.73 4.53 10.27
C PRO A 293 -14.78 3.92 9.34
N ASN A 294 -15.57 4.74 8.65
CA ASN A 294 -16.60 4.30 7.70
C ASN A 294 -16.09 4.02 6.27
N LYS A 295 -14.78 4.12 6.04
CA LYS A 295 -14.10 3.83 4.76
C LYS A 295 -13.21 2.60 4.84
N LEU A 296 -13.00 2.04 6.04
CA LEU A 296 -12.21 0.83 6.25
C LEU A 296 -12.81 -0.35 5.48
N ILE A 297 -11.97 -1.07 4.75
CA ILE A 297 -12.35 -2.25 3.99
C ILE A 297 -11.81 -3.48 4.70
N LEU A 298 -12.71 -4.29 5.26
CA LEU A 298 -12.35 -5.57 5.87
C LEU A 298 -11.75 -6.50 4.83
N LYS A 299 -10.68 -7.21 5.18
CA LYS A 299 -10.06 -8.19 4.30
C LYS A 299 -10.99 -9.38 4.12
N GLU A 300 -11.27 -9.69 2.87
CA GLU A 300 -12.00 -10.88 2.46
C GLU A 300 -11.13 -11.77 1.57
N ILE A 301 -11.22 -13.09 1.78
CA ILE A 301 -10.65 -14.12 0.91
C ILE A 301 -11.75 -15.17 0.71
N GLY A 302 -12.09 -15.47 -0.55
CA GLY A 302 -13.21 -16.35 -0.87
C GLY A 302 -14.56 -15.88 -0.33
N GLY A 303 -14.76 -14.55 -0.22
CA GLY A 303 -15.98 -13.94 0.33
C GLY A 303 -16.13 -14.04 1.86
N GLN A 304 -15.11 -14.55 2.57
CA GLN A 304 -15.12 -14.63 4.03
C GLN A 304 -14.23 -13.54 4.62
N LYS A 305 -14.74 -12.86 5.65
CA LYS A 305 -13.99 -11.88 6.45
C LYS A 305 -12.88 -12.60 7.21
N ILE A 306 -11.67 -12.07 7.12
CA ILE A 306 -10.47 -12.68 7.70
C ILE A 306 -10.14 -12.06 9.05
N LYS A 307 -9.85 -12.91 10.04
CA LYS A 307 -9.32 -12.51 11.35
C LYS A 307 -7.81 -12.43 11.36
N ALA A 308 -7.24 -11.69 12.31
CA ALA A 308 -5.79 -11.54 12.44
C ALA A 308 -5.05 -12.89 12.57
N LYS A 309 -5.59 -13.84 13.35
CA LYS A 309 -5.00 -15.19 13.47
C LYS A 309 -5.07 -16.02 12.18
N GLU A 310 -6.09 -15.81 11.36
CA GLU A 310 -6.27 -16.48 10.07
C GLU A 310 -5.33 -15.87 9.03
N LEU A 311 -5.13 -14.55 9.08
CA LEU A 311 -4.20 -13.83 8.22
C LEU A 311 -2.77 -14.40 8.36
N VAL A 312 -2.34 -14.78 9.56
CA VAL A 312 -1.05 -15.47 9.78
C VAL A 312 -0.95 -16.77 8.94
N GLN A 313 -2.02 -17.56 8.90
CA GLN A 313 -2.03 -18.80 8.12
C GLN A 313 -1.97 -18.51 6.60
N TYR A 314 -2.64 -17.45 6.14
CA TYR A 314 -2.55 -17.01 4.76
C TYR A 314 -1.14 -16.50 4.40
N PHE A 315 -0.46 -15.76 5.29
CA PHE A 315 0.94 -15.39 5.10
C PHE A 315 1.83 -16.63 4.89
N LYS A 316 1.72 -17.63 5.78
CA LYS A 316 2.49 -18.88 5.68
C LYS A 316 2.18 -19.63 4.38
N ALA A 317 0.90 -19.77 4.05
CA ALA A 317 0.46 -20.47 2.85
C ALA A 317 0.96 -19.79 1.57
N TYR A 318 0.77 -18.48 1.44
CA TYR A 318 1.17 -17.74 0.24
C TYR A 318 2.69 -17.70 0.07
N ILE A 319 3.45 -17.44 1.13
CA ILE A 319 4.92 -17.46 1.06
C ILE A 319 5.41 -18.84 0.58
N LYS A 320 4.88 -19.92 1.16
CA LYS A 320 5.21 -21.28 0.74
C LYS A 320 4.92 -21.51 -0.75
N LEU A 321 3.78 -21.01 -1.23
CA LEU A 321 3.36 -21.10 -2.63
C LEU A 321 4.34 -20.37 -3.57
N PHE A 322 4.81 -19.18 -3.18
CA PHE A 322 5.76 -18.39 -3.96
C PHE A 322 7.21 -18.89 -3.89
N THR A 323 7.59 -19.58 -2.81
CA THR A 323 8.89 -20.29 -2.71
C THR A 323 8.87 -21.66 -3.39
N GLY A 324 7.69 -22.22 -3.68
CA GLY A 324 7.53 -23.51 -4.34
C GLY A 324 7.85 -23.47 -5.84
N ALA A 325 8.26 -24.61 -6.40
CA ALA A 325 8.56 -24.76 -7.83
C ALA A 325 7.29 -24.82 -8.72
N GLU A 326 6.10 -24.60 -8.17
CA GLU A 326 4.82 -24.81 -8.85
C GLU A 326 4.34 -23.60 -9.65
N LEU A 327 4.84 -22.39 -9.35
CA LEU A 327 4.44 -21.19 -10.09
C LEU A 327 5.33 -20.96 -11.32
N PRO A 328 4.74 -20.75 -12.52
CA PRO A 328 5.50 -20.53 -13.75
C PRO A 328 6.34 -19.25 -13.68
N GLU A 329 7.50 -19.25 -14.35
CA GLU A 329 8.35 -18.06 -14.39
C GLU A 329 7.64 -16.88 -15.09
N PRO A 330 7.85 -15.63 -14.63
CA PRO A 330 7.26 -14.43 -15.23
C PRO A 330 7.44 -14.31 -16.74
N LYS A 331 8.58 -14.76 -17.27
CA LYS A 331 8.89 -14.73 -18.71
C LYS A 331 8.00 -15.68 -19.51
N SER A 332 7.56 -16.80 -18.93
CA SER A 332 6.66 -17.75 -19.59
C SER A 332 5.22 -17.24 -19.64
N MET A 333 4.79 -16.41 -18.67
CA MET A 333 3.44 -15.83 -18.66
C MET A 333 3.23 -14.78 -19.75
N LEU A 334 4.28 -14.04 -20.14
CA LEU A 334 4.24 -13.08 -21.25
C LEU A 334 4.17 -13.73 -22.64
N VAL A 335 4.44 -15.03 -22.75
CA VAL A 335 4.43 -15.78 -24.03
C VAL A 335 3.08 -16.48 -24.25
N VAL A 336 2.23 -16.57 -23.22
CA VAL A 336 0.94 -17.28 -23.26
C VAL A 336 -0.26 -16.33 -23.42
N SER A 337 -0.04 -15.02 -23.50
CA SER A 337 -1.10 -14.01 -23.71
C SER A 337 -1.41 -13.72 -25.18
#